data_AF-A0A2X2JET9-F1
#
_entry.id   AF-A0A2X2JET9-F1
#
_cell.length_a   1.000
_cell.length_b   1.000
_cell.length_c   1.000
_cell.angle_alpha   90.00
_cell.angle_beta   90.00
_cell.angle_gamma   90.00
#
_symmetry.space_group_name_H-M   'P 1'
#
loop_
_entity.id
_entity.type
_entity.pdbx_description
1 polymer ?
#
loop_
_entity_poly.entity_id
_entity_poly.type
_entity_poly.pdbx_seq_one_letter_code
_entity_poly.pdbx_strand_id
1 'polypeptide(L)' 'MGVNTAGNIKNKEELKAYFKSALEKYPELHFELYHILTGVNSMVIFYKSVNDSLSAEYMELDVHGKIYKVSAHYKGL' A
#
# COMPACT_ATOMS: atom_id res chain seq x y z
N MET A 1 -0.39 -15.33 -2.14
CA MET A 1 -0.59 -13.98 -2.73
C MET A 1 0.75 -13.48 -3.19
N GLY A 2 0.86 -13.00 -4.43
CA GLY A 2 2.09 -12.84 -5.23
C GLY A 2 3.14 -11.88 -4.68
N VAL A 3 3.71 -12.22 -3.53
CA VAL A 3 4.83 -11.55 -2.88
C VAL A 3 5.92 -12.59 -2.73
N ASN A 4 7.18 -12.23 -3.00
CA ASN A 4 8.29 -13.16 -2.82
C ASN A 4 8.50 -13.52 -1.34
N THR A 5 9.42 -14.45 -1.04
CA THR A 5 9.74 -14.88 0.33
C THR A 5 10.23 -13.75 1.24
N ALA A 6 10.71 -12.65 0.66
CA ALA A 6 11.15 -11.45 1.37
C ALA A 6 10.05 -10.39 1.58
N GLY A 7 8.81 -10.67 1.16
CA GLY A 7 7.72 -9.70 1.33
C GLY A 7 7.74 -8.56 0.30
N ASN A 8 8.38 -8.73 -0.86
CA ASN A 8 8.48 -7.68 -1.88
C ASN A 8 7.89 -8.07 -3.25
N ILE A 9 7.44 -7.04 -3.96
CA ILE A 9 7.13 -7.03 -5.40
C ILE A 9 8.00 -5.94 -6.03
N LYS A 10 8.69 -6.23 -7.14
CA LYS A 10 9.71 -5.32 -7.72
C LYS A 10 9.40 -4.83 -9.14
N ASN A 11 8.38 -5.37 -9.81
CA ASN A 11 7.97 -4.92 -11.13
C ASN A 11 6.47 -4.60 -11.18
N LYS A 12 6.08 -3.83 -12.19
CA LYS A 12 4.71 -3.32 -12.33
C LYS A 12 3.75 -4.38 -12.83
N GLU A 13 4.20 -5.35 -13.61
CA GLU A 13 3.36 -6.46 -14.07
C GLU A 13 2.86 -7.31 -12.90
N GLU A 14 3.76 -7.73 -12.01
CA GLU A 14 3.43 -8.47 -10.79
C GLU A 14 2.57 -7.63 -9.85
N LEU A 15 2.90 -6.35 -9.66
CA LEU A 15 2.12 -5.46 -8.81
C LEU A 15 0.69 -5.29 -9.32
N LYS A 16 0.51 -5.17 -10.65
CA LYS A 16 -0.81 -5.09 -11.27
C LYS A 16 -1.60 -6.38 -11.10
N ALA A 17 -0.96 -7.54 -11.25
CA ALA A 17 -1.60 -8.83 -11.01
C ALA A 17 -2.01 -9.00 -9.55
N TYR A 18 -1.17 -8.56 -8.61
CA TYR A 18 -1.45 -8.55 -7.18
C TYR A 18 -2.68 -7.69 -6.84
N PHE A 19 -2.72 -6.44 -7.32
CA PHE A 19 -3.88 -5.56 -7.10
C PHE A 19 -5.15 -6.09 -7.77
N LYS A 20 -5.05 -6.64 -8.99
CA LYS A 20 -6.20 -7.26 -9.66
C LYS A 20 -6.81 -8.37 -8.81
N SER A 21 -6.00 -9.29 -8.30
CA SER A 21 -6.48 -10.38 -7.44
C SER A 21 -7.12 -9.88 -6.14
N ALA A 22 -6.58 -8.80 -5.55
CA ALA A 22 -7.17 -8.19 -4.36
C ALA A 22 -8.54 -7.54 -4.64
N LEU A 23 -8.66 -6.81 -5.75
CA LEU A 23 -9.92 -6.18 -6.18
C LEU A 23 -11.00 -7.20 -6.54
N GLU A 24 -10.63 -8.30 -7.20
CA GLU A 24 -11.56 -9.41 -7.49
C GLU A 24 -12.02 -10.11 -6.20
N LYS A 25 -11.14 -10.25 -5.20
CA LYS A 25 -11.45 -10.88 -3.92
C LYS A 25 -12.33 -10.00 -3.02
N TYR A 26 -12.11 -8.68 -3.05
CA TYR A 26 -12.83 -7.70 -2.23
C TYR A 26 -13.53 -6.68 -3.16
N PRO A 27 -14.67 -7.04 -3.77
CA PRO A 27 -15.36 -6.14 -4.72
C PRO A 27 -15.85 -4.85 -4.07
N GLU A 28 -16.21 -4.90 -2.79
CA GLU A 28 -16.62 -3.75 -1.98
C GLU A 28 -15.42 -3.11 -1.24
N LEU A 29 -14.21 -3.22 -1.79
CA LEU A 29 -13.00 -2.64 -1.19
C LEU A 29 -13.19 -1.14 -0.98
N HIS A 30 -13.21 -0.73 0.28
CA HIS A 30 -13.27 0.67 0.66
C HIS A 30 -12.16 0.98 1.66
N PHE A 31 -11.41 2.05 1.39
CA PHE A 31 -10.41 2.57 2.31
C PHE A 31 -10.91 3.86 2.93
N GLU A 32 -10.87 3.92 4.26
CA GLU A 32 -11.23 5.12 5.01
C GLU A 32 -9.93 5.83 5.43
N LEU A 33 -9.63 6.95 4.79
CA LEU A 33 -8.42 7.73 5.08
C LEU A 33 -8.58 8.45 6.44
N TYR A 34 -7.61 8.26 7.32
CA TYR A 34 -7.58 8.94 8.62
C TYR A 34 -6.60 10.11 8.62
N HIS A 35 -5.34 9.86 8.27
CA HIS A 35 -4.30 10.88 8.32
C HIS A 35 -3.32 10.77 7.16
N ILE A 36 -2.75 11.92 6.79
CA ILE A 36 -1.60 12.03 5.91
C ILE A 36 -0.51 12.78 6.67
N LEU A 37 0.68 12.21 6.75
CA LEU A 37 1.86 12.86 7.31
C LEU A 37 2.86 13.07 6.18
N THR A 38 3.29 14.30 5.94
CA THR A 38 4.21 14.64 4.84
C THR A 38 5.63 14.88 5.34
N GLY A 39 6.60 14.24 4.70
CA GLY A 39 8.02 14.52 4.83
C GLY A 39 8.56 15.25 3.60
N VAL A 40 9.88 15.47 3.54
CA VAL A 40 10.54 16.21 2.45
C VAL A 40 10.38 15.51 1.09
N ASN A 41 10.56 14.18 1.04
CA ASN A 41 10.43 13.35 -0.17
C ASN A 41 9.63 12.07 0.10
N SER A 42 8.72 12.14 1.06
CA SER A 42 7.95 10.98 1.46
C SER A 42 6.63 11.38 2.10
N MET A 43 5.73 10.42 2.20
CA MET A 43 4.51 10.55 2.98
C MET A 43 4.14 9.26 3.66
N VAL A 44 3.38 9.36 4.73
CA VAL A 44 2.68 8.24 5.35
C VAL A 44 1.18 8.48 5.20
N ILE A 45 0.46 7.50 4.66
CA ILE A 45 -0.99 7.45 4.74
C ILE A 45 -1.39 6.47 5.85
N PHE A 46 -2.28 6.90 6.73
CA PHE A 46 -2.88 6.05 7.75
C PHE A 46 -4.37 5.93 7.48
N TYR A 47 -4.86 4.71 7.33
CA TYR A 47 -6.21 4.43 6.85
C TYR A 47 -6.76 3.12 7.42
N LYS A 48 -8.08 2.99 7.43
CA LYS A 48 -8.76 1.72 7.68
C LYS A 48 -8.91 0.96 6.37
N SER A 49 -8.44 -0.28 6.38
CA SER A 49 -8.41 -1.21 5.25
C SER A 49 -9.51 -2.27 5.37
N VAL A 50 -9.38 -3.35 4.60
CA VAL A 50 -10.29 -4.49 4.60
C VAL A 50 -10.44 -5.07 6.01
N ASN A 51 -11.66 -5.52 6.35
CA ASN A 51 -12.01 -6.12 7.64
C ASN A 51 -11.70 -5.22 8.86
N ASP A 52 -11.90 -3.90 8.70
CA ASP A 52 -11.62 -2.87 9.72
C ASP A 52 -10.17 -2.88 10.25
N SER A 53 -9.23 -3.44 9.50
CA SER A 53 -7.82 -3.43 9.85
C SER A 53 -7.20 -2.03 9.71
N LEU A 54 -6.31 -1.66 10.63
CA LEU A 54 -5.59 -0.40 10.55
C LEU A 54 -4.27 -0.60 9.80
N SER A 55 -4.05 0.25 8.81
CA SER A 55 -2.90 0.18 7.91
C SER A 55 -2.19 1.53 7.83
N ALA A 56 -0.87 1.49 7.79
CA ALA A 56 -0.02 2.63 7.50
C ALA A 56 0.90 2.31 6.31
N GLU A 57 0.89 3.14 5.28
CA GLU A 57 1.79 3.00 4.14
C GLU A 57 2.76 4.17 4.09
N TYR A 58 4.06 3.86 4.18
CA TYR A 58 5.13 4.82 3.92
C TYR A 58 5.48 4.78 2.42
N MET A 59 5.54 5.95 1.80
CA MET A 59 5.78 6.10 0.36
C MET A 59 6.94 7.06 0.13
N GLU A 60 7.92 6.65 -0.67
CA GLU A 60 9.06 7.49 -1.09
C GLU A 60 8.83 8.01 -2.51
N LEU A 61 9.08 9.31 -2.71
CA LEU A 61 8.87 10.03 -3.96
C LEU A 61 10.20 10.25 -4.67
N ASP A 62 10.22 10.11 -6.00
CA ASP A 62 11.36 10.45 -6.84
C ASP A 62 11.42 11.98 -7.10
N VAL A 63 12.44 12.43 -7.83
CA VAL A 63 12.63 13.85 -8.19
C VAL A 63 11.52 14.42 -9.08
N HIS A 64 10.64 13.57 -9.63
CA HIS A 64 9.49 13.96 -10.43
C HIS A 64 8.18 13.86 -9.62
N GLY A 65 8.25 13.59 -8.32
CA GLY A 65 7.09 13.44 -7.44
C GLY A 65 6.33 12.13 -7.64
N LYS A 66 6.94 11.10 -8.25
CA LYS A 66 6.32 9.78 -8.41
C LYS A 66 6.76 8.84 -7.31
N ILE A 67 5.85 8.00 -6.83
CA ILE A 67 6.17 6.98 -5.83
C ILE A 67 7.04 5.90 -6.49
N TYR A 68 8.23 5.66 -5.94
CA TYR A 68 9.14 4.60 -6.40
C TYR A 68 9.30 3.45 -5.41
N LYS A 69 8.90 3.65 -4.15
CA LYS A 69 8.92 2.61 -3.11
C LYS A 69 7.78 2.82 -2.12
N VAL A 70 7.15 1.72 -1.72
CA VAL A 70 6.09 1.67 -0.70
C VAL A 70 6.44 0.62 0.34
N SER A 71 6.18 0.91 1.61
CA SER A 71 6.26 -0.04 2.72
C SER A 71 4.95 -0.01 3.50
N ALA A 72 4.18 -1.10 3.38
CA ALA A 72 2.92 -1.25 4.08
C ALA A 72 3.14 -1.86 5.47
N HIS A 73 2.49 -1.28 6.46
CA HIS A 73 2.50 -1.72 7.85
C HIS A 73 1.06 -1.98 8.26
N TYR A 74 0.83 -3.13 8.89
CA TYR A 74 -0.48 -3.54 9.33
C TYR A 74 -0.45 -3.63 10.86
N LYS A 75 -1.46 -3.09 11.52
CA LYS A 75 -1.64 -3.31 12.95
C LYS A 75 -1.88 -4.80 13.18
N GLY A 76 -0.94 -5.47 13.85
CA GLY A 76 -1.12 -6.85 14.30
C GLY A 76 -2.32 -6.95 15.24
N LEU A 77 -3.02 -8.09 15.19
CA LEU A 77 -3.98 -8.47 16.23
C LEU A 77 -3.26 -8.73 17.55
#